data_AF-A0A2H9NUC2-F1
#
_entry.id   AF-A0A2H9NUC2-F1
#
_cell.length_a   1.000
_cell.length_b   1.000
_cell.length_c   1.000
_cell.angle_alpha   90.00
_cell.angle_beta   90.00
_cell.angle_gamma   90.00
#
_symmetry.space_group_name_H-M   'P 1'
#
loop_
_entity.id
_entity.type
_entity.pdbx_description
1 polymer ?
#
loop_
_entity_poly.entity_id
_entity_poly.type
_entity_poly.pdbx_seq_one_letter_code
_entity_poly.pdbx_strand_id
1 'polypeptide(L)'
;LISLGGIAALAVRGIYNSMRKEMPVNLKYAILLGIWFVATVYASTKGIRFVLLAVPAFSIAFGVALGLIVRYASALTSQELKISRTLATVVIAALLLGLFFVPRTAQGANSSWYQTARWTATQEVPSMNDAWYNSLTAIKDNSQENAIINSWWDFGHWFKAIADRPVTFDGASQNTPQAHWIGRVLLTANETEAVGILRMLDCGGNNAFDTLNKKLDNTFLSVNLLYKIIVLDRESARAELLKYVDSETSDAVLGYTHCTPPEDFFITSEDMVGKAGVWGHFGMWNFTRAKMELEVHTLKFQEALTLLTKEYNLTTEQATSLYNEIKSLRTENDINQWIADWPGFVTSSGCRIQNTDLYCPSSIQGQQIPLRISLITGDANISAESAGGPTFYPASMSYLTNDGFETRSYGDRENVYPLSIVLVQEGSSFKVIWCHPELVDSMFTRMFYLNGIGLRYFKPFSKQTSVVGEDIIIWKVDWEGKEENALPQQEQLPQQDVGEEIHARHILVATKEEAQEIIALLNNGSDFAELAQEYSLDSAEGGDLGWFGRGVMVTAFEDAAFALEPGEISVPVETQFGW
;
A
#
# COMPACT_ATOMS: atom_id res chain seq x y z
N LEU A 1 32.28 -1.85 16.88
CA LEU A 1 32.73 -3.22 17.21
C LEU A 1 34.13 -3.30 17.82
N ILE A 2 34.94 -2.23 17.78
CA ILE A 2 36.06 -2.08 18.71
C ILE A 2 35.48 -2.02 20.14
N SER A 3 35.72 -3.10 20.87
CA SER A 3 35.81 -3.24 22.34
C SER A 3 34.58 -3.38 23.26
N LEU A 4 33.46 -3.99 22.83
CA LEU A 4 32.60 -4.68 23.83
C LEU A 4 33.40 -5.79 24.55
N GLY A 5 34.22 -6.54 23.80
CA GLY A 5 35.16 -7.52 24.36
C GLY A 5 36.33 -6.90 25.15
N GLY A 6 36.77 -5.69 24.82
CA GLY A 6 37.84 -4.99 25.55
C GLY A 6 37.36 -4.36 26.85
N ILE A 7 36.15 -3.80 26.88
CA ILE A 7 35.48 -3.32 28.09
C ILE A 7 35.13 -4.51 28.99
N ALA A 8 34.64 -5.62 28.42
CA ALA A 8 34.42 -6.86 29.17
C ALA A 8 35.72 -7.44 29.74
N ALA A 9 36.83 -7.44 28.99
CA ALA A 9 38.13 -7.89 29.48
C ALA A 9 38.69 -6.98 30.59
N LEU A 10 38.50 -5.66 30.51
CA LEU A 10 38.86 -4.72 31.57
C LEU A 10 37.96 -4.88 32.81
N ALA A 11 36.67 -5.16 32.63
CA ALA A 11 35.75 -5.45 33.72
C ALA A 11 36.11 -6.78 34.41
N VAL A 12 36.38 -7.84 33.65
CA VAL A 12 36.84 -9.14 34.18
C VAL A 12 38.19 -9.01 34.88
N ARG A 13 39.13 -8.23 34.33
CA ARG A 13 40.43 -7.97 34.96
C ARG A 13 40.33 -7.07 36.19
N GLY A 14 39.37 -6.12 36.21
CA GLY A 14 39.01 -5.32 37.37
C GLY A 14 38.39 -6.14 38.49
N ILE A 15 37.50 -7.08 38.15
CA ILE A 15 36.92 -8.06 39.09
C ILE A 15 38.02 -8.99 39.63
N TYR A 16 38.87 -9.53 38.76
CA TYR A 16 40.00 -10.39 39.14
C TYR A 16 40.98 -9.66 40.07
N ASN A 17 41.33 -8.41 39.79
CA ASN A 17 42.18 -7.59 40.66
C ASN A 17 41.48 -7.19 41.96
N SER A 18 40.15 -6.98 41.95
CA SER A 18 39.36 -6.75 43.16
C SER A 18 39.37 -7.95 44.11
N MET A 19 39.31 -9.17 43.58
CA MET A 19 39.40 -10.40 44.37
C MET A 19 40.78 -10.60 45.01
N ARG A 20 41.82 -9.89 44.54
CA ARG A 20 43.22 -10.14 44.92
C ARG A 20 43.82 -9.25 46.01
N LYS A 21 43.08 -8.27 46.59
CA LYS A 21 43.23 -7.71 47.97
C LYS A 21 42.94 -6.21 48.19
N GLU A 22 42.48 -5.39 47.23
CA GLU A 22 42.38 -3.92 47.49
C GLU A 22 41.04 -3.22 47.21
N MET A 23 39.93 -3.94 47.06
CA MET A 23 38.61 -3.30 47.01
C MET A 23 37.53 -4.12 47.70
N PRO A 24 36.72 -3.52 48.61
CA PRO A 24 35.47 -4.11 49.05
C PRO A 24 34.42 -3.94 47.93
N VAL A 25 34.60 -4.65 46.81
CA VAL A 25 33.50 -4.77 45.84
C VAL A 25 32.44 -5.61 46.54
N ASN A 26 31.30 -4.98 46.83
CA ASN A 26 30.19 -5.67 47.45
C ASN A 26 29.64 -6.68 46.42
N LEU A 27 30.01 -7.94 46.65
CA LEU A 27 29.73 -9.07 45.76
C LEU A 27 28.24 -9.17 45.42
N LYS A 28 27.35 -8.77 46.35
CA LYS A 28 25.90 -8.72 46.13
C LYS A 28 25.53 -7.82 44.94
N TYR A 29 26.10 -6.62 44.86
CA TYR A 29 25.79 -5.69 43.77
C TYR A 29 26.42 -6.11 42.45
N ALA A 30 27.62 -6.69 42.47
CA ALA A 30 28.26 -7.24 41.28
C ALA A 30 27.44 -8.40 40.68
N ILE A 31 26.94 -9.31 41.53
CA ILE A 31 26.06 -10.41 41.11
C ILE A 31 24.75 -9.85 40.55
N LEU A 32 24.12 -8.88 41.25
CA LEU A 32 22.87 -8.28 40.80
C LEU A 32 23.01 -7.60 39.42
N LEU A 33 24.05 -6.79 39.22
CA LEU A 33 24.32 -6.14 37.94
C LEU A 33 24.68 -7.15 36.84
N GLY A 34 25.39 -8.22 37.18
CA GLY A 34 25.69 -9.31 36.26
C GLY A 34 24.43 -10.03 35.80
N ILE A 35 23.54 -10.39 36.72
CA ILE A 35 22.25 -11.03 36.41
C ILE A 35 21.40 -10.09 35.55
N TRP A 36 21.27 -8.82 35.95
CA TRP A 36 20.50 -7.82 35.19
C TRP A 36 21.06 -7.65 33.77
N PHE A 37 22.37 -7.51 33.62
CA PHE A 37 23.00 -7.38 32.31
C PHE A 37 22.74 -8.62 31.43
N VAL A 38 22.97 -9.83 31.95
CA VAL A 38 22.74 -11.09 31.20
C VAL A 38 21.27 -11.24 30.82
N ALA A 39 20.35 -11.00 31.76
CA ALA A 39 18.91 -11.06 31.50
C ALA A 39 18.51 -10.07 30.41
N THR A 40 19.08 -8.87 30.41
CA THR A 40 18.76 -7.86 29.41
C THR A 40 19.39 -8.13 28.06
N VAL A 41 20.63 -8.64 28.01
CA VAL A 41 21.24 -9.09 26.76
C VAL A 41 20.37 -10.17 26.13
N TYR A 42 19.92 -11.14 26.92
CA TYR A 42 18.97 -12.14 26.44
C TYR A 42 17.67 -11.49 25.94
N ALA A 43 17.05 -10.60 26.71
CA ALA A 43 15.82 -9.91 26.31
C ALA A 43 16.00 -9.09 25.02
N SER A 44 17.17 -8.48 24.81
CA SER A 44 17.48 -7.73 23.58
C SER A 44 17.50 -8.61 22.32
N THR A 45 17.82 -9.91 22.45
CA THR A 45 17.70 -10.87 21.34
C THR A 45 16.24 -11.16 20.96
N LYS A 46 15.29 -10.87 21.86
CA LYS A 46 13.84 -11.02 21.63
C LYS A 46 13.18 -9.76 21.10
N GLY A 47 13.86 -8.61 21.16
CA GLY A 47 13.35 -7.35 20.62
C GLY A 47 14.19 -6.14 21.02
N ILE A 48 14.34 -5.21 20.08
CA ILE A 48 15.18 -4.02 20.26
C ILE A 48 14.73 -3.13 21.44
N ARG A 49 13.42 -3.10 21.74
CA ARG A 49 12.86 -2.33 22.86
C ARG A 49 13.47 -2.70 24.22
N PHE A 50 13.94 -3.94 24.38
CA PHE A 50 14.54 -4.41 25.62
C PHE A 50 15.98 -3.91 25.82
N VAL A 51 16.62 -3.35 24.80
CA VAL A 51 17.94 -2.70 24.93
C VAL A 51 17.90 -1.56 25.94
N LEU A 52 16.76 -0.86 26.05
CA LEU A 52 16.59 0.24 27.01
C LEU A 52 16.83 -0.22 28.47
N LEU A 53 16.47 -1.46 28.79
CA LEU A 53 16.66 -2.03 30.13
C LEU A 53 18.14 -2.26 30.46
N ALA A 54 19.04 -2.25 29.47
CA ALA A 54 20.47 -2.48 29.67
C ALA A 54 21.17 -1.18 30.04
N VAL A 55 20.56 -0.03 29.72
CA VAL A 55 21.16 1.29 29.90
C VAL A 55 21.58 1.53 31.35
N PRO A 56 20.75 1.28 32.39
CA PRO A 56 21.18 1.52 33.78
C PRO A 56 22.33 0.59 34.21
N ALA A 57 22.21 -0.71 33.92
CA ALA A 57 23.23 -1.69 34.29
C ALA A 57 24.58 -1.40 33.61
N PHE A 58 24.54 -1.08 32.32
CA PHE A 58 25.72 -0.69 31.55
C PHE A 58 26.31 0.63 32.06
N SER A 59 25.49 1.64 32.34
CA SER A 59 25.96 2.94 32.84
C SER A 59 26.66 2.83 34.18
N ILE A 60 26.14 2.02 35.11
CA ILE A 60 26.77 1.76 36.40
C ILE A 60 28.10 1.01 36.22
N ALA A 61 28.10 -0.06 35.43
CA ALA A 61 29.32 -0.84 35.15
C ALA A 61 30.40 0.02 34.47
N PHE A 62 30.00 0.85 33.52
CA PHE A 62 30.85 1.79 32.82
C PHE A 62 31.42 2.86 33.77
N GLY A 63 30.59 3.44 34.65
CA GLY A 63 31.03 4.41 35.66
C GLY A 63 32.05 3.83 36.64
N VAL A 64 31.82 2.59 37.11
CA VAL A 64 32.80 1.87 37.95
C VAL A 64 34.10 1.64 37.19
N ALA A 65 34.03 1.17 35.94
CA ALA A 65 35.21 0.95 35.11
C ALA A 65 36.00 2.26 34.89
N LEU A 66 35.31 3.37 34.63
CA LEU A 66 35.92 4.69 34.47
C LEU A 66 36.62 5.14 35.76
N GLY A 67 35.99 4.94 36.92
CA GLY A 67 36.60 5.24 38.22
C GLY A 67 37.87 4.41 38.48
N LEU A 68 37.87 3.13 38.10
CA LEU A 68 39.05 2.28 38.18
C LEU A 68 40.17 2.75 37.25
N ILE A 69 39.83 3.13 36.01
CA ILE A 69 40.78 3.67 35.04
C ILE A 69 41.39 4.95 35.58
N VAL A 70 40.60 5.90 36.10
CA VAL A 70 41.09 7.13 36.72
C VAL A 70 42.07 6.80 37.84
N ARG A 71 41.71 5.89 38.75
CA ARG A 71 42.55 5.53 39.90
C ARG A 71 43.90 4.94 39.48
N TYR A 72 43.90 3.98 38.54
CA TYR A 72 45.12 3.32 38.06
C TYR A 72 45.98 4.24 37.21
N ALA A 73 45.39 4.94 36.25
CA ALA A 73 46.10 5.88 35.39
C ALA A 73 46.72 7.00 36.22
N SER A 74 45.99 7.57 37.19
CA SER A 74 46.54 8.61 38.07
C SER A 74 47.75 8.13 38.88
N ALA A 75 47.73 6.88 39.36
CA ALA A 75 48.84 6.32 40.12
C ALA A 75 50.08 6.12 39.24
N LEU A 76 49.90 5.55 38.05
CA LEU A 76 50.96 5.36 37.06
C LEU A 76 51.55 6.70 36.62
N THR A 77 50.70 7.67 36.25
CA THR A 77 51.13 9.00 35.80
C THR A 77 51.84 9.78 36.91
N SER A 78 51.40 9.67 38.16
CA SER A 78 52.08 10.29 39.30
C SER A 78 53.49 9.71 39.51
N GLN A 79 53.65 8.40 39.32
CA GLN A 79 54.95 7.73 39.45
C GLN A 79 55.92 8.07 38.30
N GLU A 80 55.45 7.99 37.06
CA GLU A 80 56.29 8.21 35.87
C GLU A 80 56.64 9.69 35.65
N LEU A 81 55.68 10.59 35.83
CA LEU A 81 55.88 12.04 35.64
C LEU A 81 56.30 12.78 36.91
N LYS A 82 56.42 12.07 38.04
CA LYS A 82 56.78 12.63 39.36
C LYS A 82 55.90 13.82 39.79
N ILE A 83 54.64 13.82 39.40
CA ILE A 83 53.65 14.86 39.78
C ILE A 83 52.81 14.41 40.98
N SER A 84 52.15 15.37 41.66
CA SER A 84 51.24 15.06 42.76
C SER A 84 50.07 14.19 42.29
N ARG A 85 49.66 13.23 43.11
CA ARG A 85 48.55 12.31 42.78
C ARG A 85 47.25 13.04 42.52
N THR A 86 46.98 14.11 43.26
CA THR A 86 45.81 14.97 43.07
C THR A 86 45.82 15.62 41.69
N LEU A 87 46.95 16.17 41.26
CA LEU A 87 47.09 16.77 39.93
C LEU A 87 46.92 15.72 38.83
N ALA A 88 47.53 14.54 38.99
CA ALA A 88 47.36 13.42 38.05
C ALA A 88 45.88 13.02 37.92
N THR A 89 45.14 12.93 39.03
CA THR A 89 43.71 12.59 39.02
C THR A 89 42.86 13.65 38.34
N VAL A 90 43.09 14.93 38.62
CA VAL A 90 42.34 16.01 37.95
C VAL A 90 42.60 15.99 36.45
N VAL A 91 43.86 15.83 36.02
CA VAL A 91 44.22 15.80 34.59
C VAL A 91 43.59 14.59 33.89
N ILE A 92 43.72 13.38 34.45
CA ILE A 92 43.13 12.18 33.84
C ILE A 92 41.60 12.26 33.80
N ALA A 93 40.96 12.71 34.89
CA ALA A 93 39.52 12.90 34.91
C ALA A 93 39.06 13.95 33.88
N ALA A 94 39.78 15.07 33.76
CA ALA A 94 39.50 16.10 32.75
C ALA A 94 39.71 15.59 31.32
N LEU A 95 40.72 14.76 31.07
CA LEU A 95 40.93 14.13 29.76
C LEU A 95 39.80 13.16 29.41
N LEU A 96 39.38 12.31 30.36
CA LEU A 96 38.29 11.36 30.16
C LEU A 96 36.93 12.07 30.00
N LEU A 97 36.66 13.12 30.77
CA LEU A 97 35.49 13.99 30.56
C LEU A 97 35.59 14.72 29.22
N GLY A 98 36.78 15.17 28.84
CA GLY A 98 37.06 15.76 27.55
C GLY A 98 36.66 14.83 26.40
N LEU A 99 36.90 13.52 26.49
CA LEU A 99 36.49 12.55 25.46
C LEU A 99 34.96 12.49 25.23
N PHE A 100 34.16 12.87 26.22
CA PHE A 100 32.72 13.04 26.03
C PHE A 100 32.41 14.27 25.18
N PHE A 101 33.12 15.37 25.39
CA PHE A 101 32.88 16.65 24.72
C PHE A 101 33.74 16.90 23.47
N VAL A 102 34.72 16.05 23.17
CA VAL A 102 35.59 16.21 21.98
C VAL A 102 34.72 16.01 20.72
N PRO A 103 34.55 17.06 19.89
CA PRO A 103 34.02 16.88 18.56
C PRO A 103 35.10 16.14 17.78
N ARG A 104 34.86 14.88 17.42
CA ARG A 104 35.78 14.15 16.53
C ARG A 104 35.68 14.76 15.13
N THR A 105 36.50 15.77 14.86
CA THR A 105 36.72 16.31 13.53
C THR A 105 37.91 15.62 12.89
N ALA A 106 37.67 14.47 12.25
CA ALA A 106 38.55 13.93 11.20
C ALA A 106 37.81 12.84 10.41
N GLN A 107 37.37 13.21 9.21
CA GLN A 107 37.03 12.36 8.06
C GLN A 107 35.84 11.38 8.20
N GLY A 108 34.68 11.81 7.68
CA GLY A 108 33.81 10.94 6.87
C GLY A 108 32.61 10.26 7.54
N ALA A 109 32.50 10.24 8.87
CA ALA A 109 31.32 9.74 9.57
C ALA A 109 30.96 10.68 10.73
N ASN A 110 30.25 11.76 10.38
CA ASN A 110 29.91 12.84 11.29
C ASN A 110 28.77 12.45 12.23
N SER A 111 29.08 12.00 13.44
CA SER A 111 28.30 12.41 14.62
C SER A 111 29.05 12.07 15.91
N SER A 112 29.27 13.07 16.77
CA SER A 112 29.45 12.76 18.19
C SER A 112 28.15 12.18 18.72
N TRP A 113 28.20 11.33 19.76
CA TRP A 113 27.00 10.78 20.40
C TRP A 113 25.98 11.88 20.78
N TYR A 114 26.46 13.07 21.14
CA TYR A 114 25.63 14.26 21.37
C TYR A 114 24.98 14.78 20.09
N GLN A 115 25.71 14.86 18.98
CA GLN A 115 25.14 15.30 17.69
C GLN A 115 24.15 14.29 17.15
N THR A 116 24.39 12.98 17.27
CA THR A 116 23.39 11.96 16.88
C THR A 116 22.13 12.11 17.74
N ALA A 117 22.28 12.21 19.06
CA ALA A 117 21.13 12.36 19.97
C ALA A 117 20.35 13.66 19.71
N ARG A 118 21.06 14.78 19.49
CA ARG A 118 20.43 16.06 19.14
C ARG A 118 19.76 15.98 17.77
N TRP A 119 20.41 15.37 16.78
CA TRP A 119 19.84 15.19 15.46
C TRP A 119 18.55 14.38 15.54
N THR A 120 18.56 13.20 16.17
CA THR A 120 17.34 12.42 16.42
C THR A 120 16.29 13.28 17.12
N ALA A 121 16.60 13.88 18.27
CA ALA A 121 15.63 14.70 19.02
C ALA A 121 15.07 15.91 18.26
N THR A 122 15.79 16.45 17.26
CA THR A 122 15.34 17.60 16.45
C THR A 122 14.72 17.20 15.12
N GLN A 123 14.81 15.94 14.73
CA GLN A 123 14.20 15.40 13.50
C GLN A 123 12.94 14.58 13.80
N GLU A 124 12.71 14.17 15.05
CA GLU A 124 11.45 13.53 15.44
C GLU A 124 10.30 14.53 15.35
N VAL A 125 9.41 14.31 14.38
CA VAL A 125 8.12 15.00 14.27
C VAL A 125 7.09 14.18 15.07
N PRO A 126 6.29 14.80 15.96
CA PRO A 126 5.24 14.08 16.66
C PRO A 126 4.26 13.43 15.69
N SER A 127 4.05 12.12 15.82
CA SER A 127 3.10 11.39 14.98
C SER A 127 1.65 11.86 15.23
N MET A 128 1.32 12.26 16.47
CA MET A 128 0.11 13.03 16.78
C MET A 128 0.38 14.51 16.48
N ASN A 129 -0.15 14.99 15.36
CA ASN A 129 -0.01 16.37 14.89
C ASN A 129 -1.37 17.09 14.88
N ASP A 130 -1.39 18.37 14.49
CA ASP A 130 -2.61 19.19 14.47
C ASP A 130 -3.69 18.61 13.55
N ALA A 131 -3.31 18.00 12.42
CA ALA A 131 -4.27 17.36 11.51
C ALA A 131 -4.96 16.16 12.17
N TRP A 132 -4.20 15.29 12.85
CA TRP A 132 -4.78 14.20 13.65
C TRP A 132 -5.66 14.72 14.78
N TYR A 133 -5.19 15.72 15.53
CA TYR A 133 -5.95 16.31 16.64
C TYR A 133 -7.28 16.92 16.16
N ASN A 134 -7.25 17.68 15.07
CA ASN A 134 -8.43 18.31 14.49
C ASN A 134 -9.41 17.25 13.93
N SER A 135 -8.91 16.23 13.24
CA SER A 135 -9.71 15.10 12.74
C SER A 135 -10.46 14.40 13.89
N LEU A 136 -9.77 14.05 14.97
CA LEU A 136 -10.37 13.33 16.10
C LEU A 136 -11.30 14.20 16.93
N THR A 137 -10.99 15.50 17.09
CA THR A 137 -11.87 16.46 17.75
C THR A 137 -13.15 16.69 16.93
N ALA A 138 -13.06 16.71 15.60
CA ALA A 138 -14.23 16.81 14.73
C ALA A 138 -15.19 15.63 14.91
N ILE A 139 -14.67 14.39 15.09
CA ILE A 139 -15.51 13.23 15.43
C ILE A 139 -16.14 13.44 16.80
N LYS A 140 -15.36 13.82 17.82
CA LYS A 140 -15.87 14.04 19.18
C LYS A 140 -17.05 15.02 19.23
N ASP A 141 -16.94 16.12 18.51
CA ASP A 141 -17.89 17.22 18.56
C ASP A 141 -19.17 16.93 17.74
N ASN A 142 -19.11 16.00 16.78
CA ASN A 142 -20.20 15.74 15.82
C ASN A 142 -20.72 14.29 15.83
N SER A 143 -20.40 13.50 16.85
CA SER A 143 -20.85 12.10 16.98
C SER A 143 -21.50 11.82 18.33
N GLN A 144 -22.31 10.77 18.38
CA GLN A 144 -22.87 10.25 19.63
C GLN A 144 -21.77 9.72 20.56
N GLU A 145 -21.97 9.76 21.88
CA GLU A 145 -20.97 9.30 22.86
C GLU A 145 -20.60 7.82 22.69
N ASN A 146 -21.53 7.00 22.22
CA ASN A 146 -21.32 5.58 21.94
C ASN A 146 -20.89 5.29 20.49
N ALA A 147 -20.60 6.32 19.68
CA ALA A 147 -20.10 6.13 18.33
C ALA A 147 -18.76 5.39 18.34
N ILE A 148 -18.53 4.51 17.37
CA ILE A 148 -17.32 3.70 17.26
C ILE A 148 -16.41 4.32 16.19
N ILE A 149 -15.09 4.24 16.43
CA ILE A 149 -14.09 4.59 15.44
C ILE A 149 -13.35 3.33 15.01
N ASN A 150 -13.47 3.01 13.72
CA ASN A 150 -12.79 1.91 13.07
C ASN A 150 -11.61 2.40 12.22
N SER A 151 -10.47 1.73 12.35
CA SER A 151 -9.28 1.88 11.49
C SER A 151 -8.29 0.78 11.84
N TRP A 152 -7.09 0.83 11.27
CA TRP A 152 -6.00 -0.03 11.70
C TRP A 152 -5.55 0.27 13.15
N TRP A 153 -5.00 -0.72 13.86
CA TRP A 153 -4.83 -0.66 15.33
C TRP A 153 -3.86 0.41 15.83
N ASP A 154 -2.89 0.83 15.01
CA ASP A 154 -1.79 1.73 15.38
C ASP A 154 -2.28 3.00 16.07
N PHE A 155 -3.45 3.49 15.67
CA PHE A 155 -4.01 4.76 16.12
C PHE A 155 -5.12 4.61 17.17
N GLY A 156 -5.52 3.38 17.51
CA GLY A 156 -6.70 3.14 18.36
C GLY A 156 -6.62 3.80 19.74
N HIS A 157 -5.42 3.93 20.32
CA HIS A 157 -5.23 4.66 21.58
C HIS A 157 -5.43 6.17 21.43
N TRP A 158 -5.09 6.75 20.28
CA TRP A 158 -5.31 8.17 20.01
C TRP A 158 -6.79 8.47 19.85
N PHE A 159 -7.51 7.59 19.16
CA PHE A 159 -8.95 7.72 18.97
C PHE A 159 -9.67 7.76 20.33
N LYS A 160 -9.36 6.82 21.22
CA LYS A 160 -9.88 6.80 22.59
C LYS A 160 -9.52 8.06 23.37
N ALA A 161 -8.27 8.51 23.28
CA ALA A 161 -7.78 9.63 24.09
C ALA A 161 -8.32 10.99 23.64
N ILE A 162 -8.40 11.23 22.32
CA ILE A 162 -8.75 12.54 21.75
C ILE A 162 -10.21 12.60 21.36
N ALA A 163 -10.70 11.62 20.59
CA ALA A 163 -12.09 11.60 20.15
C ALA A 163 -13.05 11.19 21.28
N ASP A 164 -12.54 10.54 22.33
CA ASP A 164 -13.34 10.03 23.45
C ASP A 164 -14.44 9.07 22.96
N ARG A 165 -14.06 8.15 22.07
CA ARG A 165 -14.93 7.15 21.45
C ARG A 165 -14.34 5.73 21.56
N PRO A 166 -15.16 4.68 21.71
CA PRO A 166 -14.73 3.31 21.59
C PRO A 166 -14.12 3.02 20.21
N VAL A 167 -13.26 2.00 20.17
CA VAL A 167 -12.66 1.47 18.93
C VAL A 167 -12.76 -0.04 18.94
N THR A 168 -12.80 -0.64 17.76
CA THR A 168 -12.90 -2.09 17.60
C THR A 168 -11.67 -2.85 18.08
N PHE A 169 -10.47 -2.29 17.85
CA PHE A 169 -9.21 -2.83 18.35
C PHE A 169 -8.10 -1.76 18.35
N ASP A 170 -7.12 -1.92 19.24
CA ASP A 170 -5.97 -1.01 19.38
C ASP A 170 -4.66 -1.78 19.67
N GLY A 171 -3.60 -1.06 20.04
CA GLY A 171 -2.29 -1.64 20.34
C GLY A 171 -2.28 -2.72 21.43
N ALA A 172 -3.29 -2.78 22.31
CA ALA A 172 -3.40 -3.82 23.32
C ALA A 172 -4.07 -5.11 22.81
N SER A 173 -4.71 -5.06 21.65
CA SER A 173 -5.48 -6.17 21.05
C SER A 173 -4.96 -6.59 19.67
N GLN A 174 -3.70 -6.32 19.34
CA GLN A 174 -3.09 -6.65 18.04
C GLN A 174 -3.12 -8.15 17.73
N ASN A 175 -2.99 -9.01 18.74
CA ASN A 175 -2.95 -10.47 18.60
C ASN A 175 -4.36 -11.09 18.70
N THR A 176 -5.38 -10.39 18.21
CA THR A 176 -6.77 -10.85 18.26
C THR A 176 -7.34 -11.00 16.84
N PRO A 177 -8.38 -11.82 16.63
CA PRO A 177 -8.96 -12.04 15.31
C PRO A 177 -9.47 -10.76 14.62
N GLN A 178 -9.74 -9.69 15.37
CA GLN A 178 -10.14 -8.38 14.84
C GLN A 178 -9.16 -7.83 13.80
N ALA A 179 -7.86 -8.14 13.91
CA ALA A 179 -6.87 -7.72 12.92
C ALA A 179 -7.15 -8.31 11.53
N HIS A 180 -7.61 -9.56 11.45
CA HIS A 180 -8.03 -10.19 10.20
C HIS A 180 -9.26 -9.49 9.63
N TRP A 181 -10.28 -9.27 10.47
CA TRP A 181 -11.54 -8.68 10.04
C TRP A 181 -11.36 -7.25 9.51
N ILE A 182 -10.63 -6.39 10.22
CA ILE A 182 -10.36 -5.02 9.76
C ILE A 182 -9.40 -5.01 8.55
N GLY A 183 -8.42 -5.91 8.52
CA GLY A 183 -7.58 -6.11 7.32
C GLY A 183 -8.43 -6.47 6.10
N ARG A 184 -9.46 -7.30 6.29
CA ARG A 184 -10.40 -7.68 5.24
C ARG A 184 -11.31 -6.53 4.81
N VAL A 185 -11.79 -5.70 5.76
CA VAL A 185 -12.54 -4.47 5.44
C VAL A 185 -11.74 -3.56 4.54
N LEU A 186 -10.44 -3.37 4.82
CA LEU A 186 -9.56 -2.54 4.00
C LEU A 186 -9.31 -3.13 2.60
N LEU A 187 -9.24 -4.46 2.51
CA LEU A 187 -8.80 -5.17 1.31
C LEU A 187 -9.94 -5.52 0.33
N THR A 188 -11.13 -5.89 0.81
CA THR A 188 -12.19 -6.39 -0.08
C THR A 188 -12.64 -5.32 -1.09
N ALA A 189 -12.98 -5.75 -2.30
CA ALA A 189 -13.65 -4.91 -3.29
C ALA A 189 -15.18 -4.87 -3.10
N ASN A 190 -15.73 -5.77 -2.28
CA ASN A 190 -17.16 -5.86 -1.99
C ASN A 190 -17.54 -4.99 -0.79
N GLU A 191 -18.18 -3.87 -1.06
CA GLU A 191 -18.60 -2.92 -0.03
C GLU A 191 -19.59 -3.53 0.98
N THR A 192 -20.50 -4.41 0.53
CA THR A 192 -21.45 -5.10 1.41
C THR A 192 -20.73 -6.06 2.37
N GLU A 193 -19.67 -6.72 1.91
CA GLU A 193 -18.81 -7.55 2.77
C GLU A 193 -18.13 -6.67 3.83
N ALA A 194 -17.51 -5.56 3.42
CA ALA A 194 -16.85 -4.63 4.34
C ALA A 194 -17.81 -4.12 5.44
N VAL A 195 -19.00 -3.68 5.07
CA VAL A 195 -20.00 -3.16 6.01
C VAL A 195 -20.59 -4.28 6.87
N GLY A 196 -20.77 -5.49 6.33
CA GLY A 196 -21.18 -6.66 7.11
C GLY A 196 -20.17 -7.02 8.20
N ILE A 197 -18.88 -6.94 7.89
CA ILE A 197 -17.81 -7.13 8.87
C ILE A 197 -17.84 -6.02 9.93
N LEU A 198 -17.89 -4.75 9.52
CA LEU A 198 -17.95 -3.63 10.47
C LEU A 198 -19.14 -3.75 11.40
N ARG A 199 -20.34 -4.05 10.88
CA ARG A 199 -21.54 -4.27 11.69
C ARG A 199 -21.31 -5.37 12.73
N MET A 200 -20.76 -6.52 12.32
CA MET A 200 -20.47 -7.61 13.24
C MET A 200 -19.54 -7.18 14.38
N LEU A 201 -18.49 -6.42 14.06
CA LEU A 201 -17.52 -5.94 15.03
C LEU A 201 -18.09 -4.86 15.95
N ASP A 202 -18.87 -3.92 15.43
CA ASP A 202 -19.44 -2.82 16.19
C ASP A 202 -20.54 -3.27 17.15
N CYS A 203 -21.27 -4.31 16.77
CA CYS A 203 -22.32 -4.90 17.58
C CYS A 203 -21.80 -5.83 18.69
N GLY A 204 -20.64 -6.46 18.51
CA GLY A 204 -20.21 -7.54 19.41
C GLY A 204 -18.73 -7.86 19.45
N GLY A 205 -17.87 -7.07 18.80
CA GLY A 205 -16.46 -7.38 18.62
C GLY A 205 -16.27 -8.76 17.99
N ASN A 206 -15.52 -9.63 18.65
CA ASN A 206 -15.28 -11.00 18.18
C ASN A 206 -16.33 -12.02 18.64
N ASN A 207 -17.36 -11.61 19.40
CA ASN A 207 -18.30 -12.52 20.03
C ASN A 207 -19.08 -13.40 19.03
N ALA A 208 -19.33 -12.91 17.81
CA ALA A 208 -19.98 -13.70 16.76
C ALA A 208 -19.15 -14.94 16.41
N PHE A 209 -17.83 -14.75 16.19
CA PHE A 209 -16.90 -15.84 15.95
C PHE A 209 -16.76 -16.75 17.17
N ASP A 210 -16.54 -16.18 18.35
CA ASP A 210 -16.31 -16.96 19.57
C ASP A 210 -17.53 -17.85 19.91
N THR A 211 -18.75 -17.34 19.69
CA THR A 211 -20.00 -18.09 19.89
C THR A 211 -20.11 -19.26 18.91
N LEU A 212 -19.88 -19.02 17.61
CA LEU A 212 -19.91 -20.08 16.61
C LEU A 212 -18.81 -21.12 16.84
N ASN A 213 -17.58 -20.66 17.05
CA ASN A 213 -16.43 -21.54 17.19
C ASN A 213 -16.53 -22.40 18.45
N LYS A 214 -17.04 -21.86 19.55
CA LYS A 214 -17.33 -22.63 20.76
C LYS A 214 -18.39 -23.72 20.53
N LYS A 215 -19.38 -23.46 19.67
CA LYS A 215 -20.45 -24.43 19.37
C LYS A 215 -20.00 -25.51 18.39
N LEU A 216 -19.25 -25.12 17.35
CA LEU A 216 -18.86 -25.98 16.23
C LEU A 216 -17.54 -26.72 16.47
N ASP A 217 -16.69 -26.21 17.37
CA ASP A 217 -15.31 -26.67 17.58
C ASP A 217 -14.52 -26.79 16.26
N ASN A 218 -14.79 -25.86 15.34
CA ASN A 218 -14.23 -25.87 14.00
C ASN A 218 -14.02 -24.43 13.51
N THR A 219 -12.77 -23.97 13.61
CA THR A 219 -12.40 -22.59 13.27
C THR A 219 -12.67 -22.29 11.80
N PHE A 220 -12.27 -23.18 10.90
CA PHE A 220 -12.46 -23.02 9.45
C PHE A 220 -13.94 -22.88 9.08
N LEU A 221 -14.79 -23.77 9.59
CA LEU A 221 -16.22 -23.72 9.33
C LEU A 221 -16.85 -22.46 9.93
N SER A 222 -16.43 -22.05 11.13
CA SER A 222 -16.95 -20.86 11.81
C SER A 222 -16.66 -19.58 11.03
N VAL A 223 -15.42 -19.40 10.55
CA VAL A 223 -15.04 -18.24 9.74
C VAL A 223 -15.81 -18.22 8.41
N ASN A 224 -15.87 -19.35 7.69
CA ASN A 224 -16.58 -19.41 6.41
C ASN A 224 -18.08 -19.17 6.57
N LEU A 225 -18.68 -19.69 7.64
CA LEU A 225 -20.09 -19.45 7.94
C LEU A 225 -20.34 -17.97 8.24
N LEU A 226 -19.44 -17.29 8.98
CA LEU A 226 -19.51 -15.84 9.18
C LEU A 226 -19.47 -15.07 7.86
N TYR A 227 -18.46 -15.31 7.02
CA TYR A 227 -18.37 -14.67 5.70
C TYR A 227 -19.63 -14.86 4.87
N LYS A 228 -20.25 -16.05 4.95
CA LYS A 228 -21.48 -16.36 4.24
C LYS A 228 -22.68 -15.57 4.77
N ILE A 229 -22.82 -15.41 6.09
CA ILE A 229 -24.04 -14.82 6.67
C ILE A 229 -24.02 -13.29 6.71
N ILE A 230 -22.86 -12.65 6.83
CA ILE A 230 -22.77 -11.18 7.00
C ILE A 230 -23.24 -10.39 5.77
N VAL A 231 -23.29 -11.05 4.60
CA VAL A 231 -23.78 -10.47 3.33
C VAL A 231 -25.24 -10.82 3.02
N LEU A 232 -25.89 -11.64 3.86
CA LEU A 232 -27.28 -12.05 3.67
C LEU A 232 -28.23 -11.15 4.47
N ASP A 233 -29.51 -11.21 4.13
CA ASP A 233 -30.55 -10.69 5.03
C ASP A 233 -30.71 -11.60 6.26
N ARG A 234 -31.30 -11.05 7.32
CA ARG A 234 -31.42 -11.74 8.62
C ARG A 234 -32.16 -13.08 8.52
N GLU A 235 -33.17 -13.21 7.67
CA GLU A 235 -33.95 -14.45 7.55
C GLU A 235 -33.15 -15.53 6.81
N SER A 236 -32.53 -15.16 5.70
CA SER A 236 -31.64 -16.05 4.94
C SER A 236 -30.42 -16.48 5.76
N ALA A 237 -29.81 -15.56 6.51
CA ALA A 237 -28.71 -15.85 7.43
C ALA A 237 -29.14 -16.84 8.53
N ARG A 238 -30.35 -16.67 9.10
CA ARG A 238 -30.90 -17.61 10.08
C ARG A 238 -31.08 -19.01 9.49
N ALA A 239 -31.67 -19.10 8.29
CA ALA A 239 -31.88 -20.36 7.61
C ALA A 239 -30.56 -21.08 7.31
N GLU A 240 -29.50 -20.35 7.01
CA GLU A 240 -28.17 -20.90 6.81
C GLU A 240 -27.54 -21.41 8.12
N LEU A 241 -27.60 -20.61 9.20
CA LEU A 241 -27.08 -20.99 10.52
C LEU A 241 -27.75 -22.25 11.07
N LEU A 242 -29.08 -22.38 10.92
CA LEU A 242 -29.85 -23.51 11.44
C LEU A 242 -29.48 -24.87 10.81
N LYS A 243 -28.70 -24.88 9.71
CA LYS A 243 -28.14 -26.11 9.14
C LYS A 243 -27.00 -26.69 9.99
N TYR A 244 -26.36 -25.87 10.81
CA TYR A 244 -25.14 -26.20 11.55
C TYR A 244 -25.29 -26.07 13.07
N VAL A 245 -26.13 -25.15 13.54
CA VAL A 245 -26.31 -24.85 14.98
C VAL A 245 -27.79 -24.78 15.37
N ASP A 246 -28.07 -24.87 16.66
CA ASP A 246 -29.43 -24.71 17.22
C ASP A 246 -29.93 -23.26 17.13
N SER A 247 -31.24 -23.08 17.36
CA SER A 247 -31.88 -21.76 17.25
C SER A 247 -31.34 -20.74 18.24
N GLU A 248 -30.97 -21.15 19.45
CA GLU A 248 -30.44 -20.24 20.46
C GLU A 248 -29.09 -19.66 20.03
N THR A 249 -28.19 -20.53 19.56
CA THR A 249 -26.89 -20.13 19.02
C THR A 249 -27.07 -19.26 17.76
N SER A 250 -27.98 -19.64 16.87
CA SER A 250 -28.30 -18.86 15.67
C SER A 250 -28.77 -17.45 16.02
N ASP A 251 -29.72 -17.34 16.97
CA ASP A 251 -30.24 -16.05 17.45
C ASP A 251 -29.15 -15.17 18.09
N ALA A 252 -28.27 -15.77 18.89
CA ALA A 252 -27.15 -15.05 19.50
C ALA A 252 -26.19 -14.49 18.43
N VAL A 253 -25.82 -15.29 17.43
CA VAL A 253 -24.90 -14.88 16.35
C VAL A 253 -25.53 -13.80 15.48
N LEU A 254 -26.82 -13.91 15.15
CA LEU A 254 -27.57 -12.86 14.44
C LEU A 254 -27.75 -11.60 15.28
N GLY A 255 -27.70 -11.70 16.61
CA GLY A 255 -27.65 -10.57 17.52
C GLY A 255 -26.41 -9.71 17.33
N TYR A 256 -25.30 -10.29 16.88
CA TYR A 256 -24.06 -9.57 16.59
C TYR A 256 -23.95 -9.18 15.10
N THR A 257 -24.26 -10.10 14.18
CA THR A 257 -24.01 -9.86 12.73
C THR A 257 -25.09 -9.01 12.06
N HIS A 258 -26.30 -8.97 12.61
CA HIS A 258 -27.47 -8.29 12.01
C HIS A 258 -28.15 -7.37 13.03
N CYS A 259 -27.37 -6.73 13.90
CA CYS A 259 -27.87 -5.75 14.87
C CYS A 259 -28.09 -4.39 14.20
N THR A 260 -28.69 -3.44 14.94
CA THR A 260 -28.62 -2.01 14.60
C THR A 260 -27.38 -1.43 15.29
N PRO A 261 -26.26 -1.28 14.58
CA PRO A 261 -25.01 -0.81 15.18
C PRO A 261 -25.09 0.66 15.63
N PRO A 262 -24.22 1.10 16.54
CA PRO A 262 -24.01 2.52 16.82
C PRO A 262 -23.58 3.31 15.58
N GLU A 263 -23.51 4.63 15.72
CA GLU A 263 -22.84 5.47 14.72
C GLU A 263 -21.38 5.03 14.57
N ASP A 264 -20.88 4.94 13.34
CA ASP A 264 -19.50 4.51 13.07
C ASP A 264 -18.76 5.51 12.17
N PHE A 265 -17.48 5.69 12.49
CA PHE A 265 -16.53 6.45 11.70
C PHE A 265 -15.34 5.56 11.33
N PHE A 266 -15.09 5.42 10.03
CA PHE A 266 -13.93 4.74 9.51
C PHE A 266 -12.83 5.74 9.14
N ILE A 267 -11.60 5.52 9.56
CA ILE A 267 -10.47 6.42 9.24
C ILE A 267 -9.50 5.73 8.29
N THR A 268 -9.16 6.41 7.19
CA THR A 268 -8.04 6.06 6.30
C THR A 268 -6.97 7.16 6.36
N SER A 269 -5.69 6.79 6.36
CA SER A 269 -4.59 7.77 6.45
C SER A 269 -3.38 7.37 5.61
N GLU A 270 -2.55 8.34 5.21
CA GLU A 270 -1.34 8.14 4.39
C GLU A 270 -0.39 7.07 4.97
N ASP A 271 -0.18 7.03 6.28
CA ASP A 271 0.67 6.01 6.93
C ASP A 271 0.20 4.56 6.70
N MET A 272 -1.11 4.36 6.44
CA MET A 272 -1.66 3.04 6.12
C MET A 272 -1.22 2.55 4.75
N VAL A 273 -0.84 3.44 3.82
CA VAL A 273 -0.25 3.08 2.53
C VAL A 273 1.04 2.29 2.73
N GLY A 274 1.93 2.78 3.60
CA GLY A 274 3.19 2.11 3.95
C GLY A 274 3.00 0.81 4.75
N LYS A 275 1.83 0.64 5.38
CA LYS A 275 1.45 -0.54 6.16
C LYS A 275 0.60 -1.55 5.40
N ALA A 276 0.36 -1.33 4.10
CA ALA A 276 -0.43 -2.20 3.25
C ALA A 276 -0.02 -3.67 3.29
N GLY A 277 1.28 -3.93 3.36
CA GLY A 277 1.80 -5.29 3.53
C GLY A 277 1.22 -5.98 4.75
N VAL A 278 1.14 -5.28 5.88
CA VAL A 278 0.72 -5.85 7.15
C VAL A 278 -0.78 -6.07 7.20
N TRP A 279 -1.57 -5.01 6.99
CA TRP A 279 -3.02 -5.16 7.08
C TRP A 279 -3.59 -6.00 5.93
N GLY A 280 -2.96 -5.95 4.75
CA GLY A 280 -3.29 -6.81 3.62
C GLY A 280 -2.99 -8.27 3.93
N HIS A 281 -1.82 -8.58 4.48
CA HIS A 281 -1.46 -9.94 4.88
C HIS A 281 -2.50 -10.56 5.83
N PHE A 282 -2.89 -9.84 6.89
CA PHE A 282 -3.93 -10.32 7.80
C PHE A 282 -5.30 -10.43 7.13
N GLY A 283 -5.67 -9.49 6.25
CA GLY A 283 -6.94 -9.52 5.51
C GLY A 283 -7.03 -10.62 4.43
N MET A 284 -5.87 -11.08 3.93
CA MET A 284 -5.74 -12.07 2.85
C MET A 284 -5.68 -13.52 3.33
N TRP A 285 -5.73 -13.78 4.64
CA TRP A 285 -5.62 -15.14 5.18
C TRP A 285 -6.54 -16.12 4.47
N ASN A 286 -5.93 -17.02 3.69
CA ASN A 286 -6.64 -18.07 3.00
C ASN A 286 -6.81 -19.25 3.94
N PHE A 287 -7.94 -19.28 4.67
CA PHE A 287 -8.23 -20.34 5.63
C PHE A 287 -8.30 -21.73 4.99
N THR A 288 -8.61 -21.82 3.69
CA THR A 288 -8.59 -23.09 2.95
C THR A 288 -7.17 -23.60 2.79
N ARG A 289 -6.24 -22.73 2.37
CA ARG A 289 -4.81 -23.07 2.34
C ARG A 289 -4.29 -23.41 3.73
N ALA A 290 -4.62 -22.61 4.74
CA ALA A 290 -4.22 -22.90 6.12
C ALA A 290 -4.70 -24.29 6.59
N LYS A 291 -5.95 -24.65 6.28
CA LYS A 291 -6.49 -25.99 6.58
C LYS A 291 -5.73 -27.08 5.81
N MET A 292 -5.51 -26.89 4.51
CA MET A 292 -4.75 -27.83 3.68
C MET A 292 -3.34 -28.06 4.22
N GLU A 293 -2.63 -27.01 4.61
CA GLU A 293 -1.28 -27.12 5.17
C GLU A 293 -1.30 -27.96 6.45
N LEU A 294 -2.16 -27.62 7.42
CA LEU A 294 -2.27 -28.32 8.70
C LEU A 294 -2.60 -29.81 8.53
N GLU A 295 -3.51 -30.14 7.61
CA GLU A 295 -3.91 -31.53 7.35
C GLU A 295 -2.86 -32.29 6.55
N VAL A 296 -2.42 -31.75 5.41
CA VAL A 296 -1.53 -32.44 4.45
C VAL A 296 -0.10 -32.56 4.96
N HIS A 297 0.40 -31.58 5.73
CA HIS A 297 1.78 -31.58 6.22
C HIS A 297 2.05 -32.81 7.11
N THR A 298 1.04 -33.34 7.80
CA THR A 298 1.19 -34.53 8.66
C THR A 298 0.98 -35.85 7.93
N LEU A 299 0.27 -35.86 6.81
CA LEU A 299 -0.11 -37.07 6.08
C LEU A 299 0.99 -37.60 5.15
N LYS A 300 0.92 -38.90 4.85
CA LYS A 300 1.72 -39.55 3.80
C LYS A 300 1.12 -39.28 2.42
N PHE A 301 1.93 -39.37 1.37
CA PHE A 301 1.55 -39.05 0.00
C PHE A 301 0.19 -39.61 -0.45
N GLN A 302 -0.07 -40.91 -0.31
CA GLN A 302 -1.32 -41.53 -0.77
C GLN A 302 -2.56 -41.09 0.03
N GLU A 303 -2.40 -40.88 1.34
CA GLU A 303 -3.46 -40.38 2.21
C GLU A 303 -3.78 -38.92 1.87
N ALA A 304 -2.74 -38.11 1.66
CA ALA A 304 -2.88 -36.71 1.25
C ALA A 304 -3.53 -36.58 -0.13
N LEU A 305 -3.15 -37.40 -1.13
CA LEU A 305 -3.82 -37.41 -2.42
C LEU A 305 -5.30 -37.76 -2.31
N THR A 306 -5.65 -38.73 -1.45
CA THR A 306 -7.05 -39.10 -1.22
C THR A 306 -7.84 -37.95 -0.60
N LEU A 307 -7.26 -37.26 0.40
CA LEU A 307 -7.85 -36.07 1.01
C LEU A 307 -8.04 -34.95 -0.04
N LEU A 308 -6.97 -34.59 -0.75
CA LEU A 308 -6.96 -33.50 -1.72
C LEU A 308 -7.93 -33.72 -2.90
N THR A 309 -8.01 -34.94 -3.41
CA THR A 309 -8.93 -35.28 -4.51
C THR A 309 -10.38 -35.34 -4.04
N LYS A 310 -10.65 -35.90 -2.85
CA LYS A 310 -12.01 -36.10 -2.36
C LYS A 310 -12.63 -34.85 -1.75
N GLU A 311 -11.88 -34.12 -0.94
CA GLU A 311 -12.40 -32.98 -0.17
C GLU A 311 -12.31 -31.66 -0.92
N TYR A 312 -11.26 -31.48 -1.74
CA TYR A 312 -11.02 -30.23 -2.48
C TYR A 312 -11.25 -30.38 -3.99
N ASN A 313 -11.74 -31.54 -4.45
CA ASN A 313 -12.11 -31.82 -5.84
C ASN A 313 -10.97 -31.54 -6.84
N LEU A 314 -9.72 -31.79 -6.44
CA LEU A 314 -8.54 -31.59 -7.27
C LEU A 314 -8.27 -32.81 -8.16
N THR A 315 -7.69 -32.59 -9.34
CA THR A 315 -7.16 -33.70 -10.14
C THR A 315 -5.95 -34.32 -9.45
N THR A 316 -5.63 -35.58 -9.77
CA THR A 316 -4.46 -36.26 -9.20
C THR A 316 -3.15 -35.50 -9.46
N GLU A 317 -3.04 -34.85 -10.62
CA GLU A 317 -1.87 -34.03 -10.98
C GLU A 317 -1.78 -32.77 -10.11
N GLN A 318 -2.89 -32.03 -9.98
CA GLN A 318 -2.98 -30.86 -9.12
C GLN A 318 -2.70 -31.21 -7.65
N ALA A 319 -3.30 -32.29 -7.16
CA ALA A 319 -3.08 -32.78 -5.80
C ALA A 319 -1.63 -33.21 -5.56
N THR A 320 -0.97 -33.81 -6.56
CA THR A 320 0.45 -34.17 -6.49
C THR A 320 1.34 -32.93 -6.43
N SER A 321 1.08 -31.94 -7.29
CA SER A 321 1.81 -30.66 -7.30
C SER A 321 1.66 -29.96 -5.95
N LEU A 322 0.43 -29.80 -5.47
CA LEU A 322 0.10 -29.15 -4.22
C LEU A 322 0.72 -29.87 -3.01
N TYR A 323 0.70 -31.21 -2.97
CA TYR A 323 1.38 -31.96 -1.92
C TYR A 323 2.87 -31.66 -1.88
N ASN A 324 3.54 -31.66 -3.04
CA ASN A 324 4.97 -31.40 -3.12
C ASN A 324 5.30 -29.97 -2.69
N GLU A 325 4.45 -29.02 -3.07
CA GLU A 325 4.54 -27.62 -2.65
C GLU A 325 4.42 -27.49 -1.13
N ILE A 326 3.36 -28.02 -0.52
CA ILE A 326 3.15 -28.00 0.94
C ILE A 326 4.34 -28.65 1.67
N LYS A 327 4.83 -29.81 1.20
CA LYS A 327 5.99 -30.48 1.82
C LYS A 327 7.31 -29.74 1.63
N SER A 328 7.37 -28.77 0.71
CA SER A 328 8.57 -27.95 0.49
C SER A 328 8.68 -26.79 1.49
N LEU A 329 7.59 -26.41 2.15
CA LEU A 329 7.54 -25.37 3.18
C LEU A 329 8.28 -25.86 4.44
N ARG A 330 9.32 -25.15 4.89
CA ARG A 330 10.19 -25.62 6.00
C ARG A 330 10.09 -24.80 7.26
N THR A 331 9.69 -23.55 7.14
CA THR A 331 9.63 -22.59 8.24
C THR A 331 8.23 -22.01 8.37
N GLU A 332 7.89 -21.51 9.56
CA GLU A 332 6.64 -20.77 9.79
C GLU A 332 6.50 -19.58 8.82
N ASN A 333 7.62 -18.96 8.42
CA ASN A 333 7.60 -17.87 7.46
C ASN A 333 7.19 -18.34 6.05
N ASP A 334 7.69 -19.49 5.60
CA ASP A 334 7.31 -20.06 4.29
C ASP A 334 5.80 -20.38 4.27
N ILE A 335 5.30 -20.96 5.35
CA ILE A 335 3.87 -21.29 5.53
C ILE A 335 3.03 -20.00 5.52
N ASN A 336 3.44 -18.99 6.28
CA ASN A 336 2.70 -17.72 6.36
C ASN A 336 2.61 -17.04 5.00
N GLN A 337 3.72 -16.96 4.24
CA GLN A 337 3.71 -16.38 2.89
C GLN A 337 2.84 -17.19 1.92
N TRP A 338 2.83 -18.51 2.05
CA TRP A 338 2.01 -19.38 1.21
C TRP A 338 0.50 -19.25 1.49
N ILE A 339 0.13 -19.05 2.76
CA ILE A 339 -1.27 -18.84 3.19
C ILE A 339 -1.76 -17.44 2.80
N ALA A 340 -0.91 -16.42 2.94
CA ALA A 340 -1.25 -15.04 2.60
C ALA A 340 -0.01 -14.25 2.20
N ASP A 341 -0.10 -13.59 1.05
CA ASP A 341 0.93 -12.71 0.55
C ASP A 341 1.01 -11.38 1.35
N TRP A 342 1.98 -10.53 0.97
CA TRP A 342 2.22 -9.21 1.57
C TRP A 342 2.00 -8.13 0.52
N PRO A 343 0.73 -7.79 0.19
CA PRO A 343 0.43 -6.85 -0.88
C PRO A 343 0.85 -5.43 -0.48
N GLY A 344 1.23 -4.60 -1.45
CA GLY A 344 1.64 -3.23 -1.17
C GLY A 344 1.50 -2.30 -2.35
N PHE A 345 1.37 -1.01 -2.02
CA PHE A 345 1.58 0.10 -2.96
C PHE A 345 3.09 0.29 -3.15
N VAL A 346 3.54 0.35 -4.40
CA VAL A 346 4.95 0.24 -4.76
C VAL A 346 5.55 1.61 -5.08
N THR A 347 4.99 2.28 -6.08
CA THR A 347 5.45 3.60 -6.51
C THR A 347 4.28 4.44 -6.95
N SER A 348 4.45 5.76 -6.91
CA SER A 348 3.55 6.69 -7.56
C SER A 348 4.30 7.60 -8.50
N SER A 349 3.76 7.82 -9.70
CA SER A 349 4.33 8.75 -10.67
C SER A 349 3.26 9.67 -11.25
N GLY A 350 3.61 10.95 -11.41
CA GLY A 350 2.78 11.90 -12.13
C GLY A 350 2.82 11.62 -13.63
N CYS A 351 1.70 11.81 -14.30
CA CYS A 351 1.54 11.60 -15.73
C CYS A 351 1.50 12.93 -16.48
N ARG A 352 1.94 12.91 -17.74
CA ARG A 352 1.82 14.05 -18.65
C ARG A 352 0.73 13.75 -19.67
N ILE A 353 -0.18 14.69 -19.86
CA ILE A 353 -1.20 14.62 -20.91
C ILE A 353 -0.52 15.00 -22.23
N GLN A 354 -0.69 14.16 -23.25
CA GLN A 354 -0.28 14.45 -24.62
C GLN A 354 -1.42 14.01 -25.55
N ASN A 355 -2.08 14.98 -26.16
CA ASN A 355 -3.32 14.77 -26.93
C ASN A 355 -4.37 14.03 -26.08
N THR A 356 -4.73 12.81 -26.48
CA THR A 356 -5.77 11.97 -25.86
C THR A 356 -5.20 10.88 -24.95
N ASP A 357 -3.88 10.89 -24.71
CA ASP A 357 -3.19 9.87 -23.93
C ASP A 357 -2.43 10.48 -22.74
N LEU A 358 -2.36 9.71 -21.66
CA LEU A 358 -1.50 9.95 -20.53
C LEU A 358 -0.21 9.16 -20.67
N TYR A 359 0.91 9.85 -20.52
CA TYR A 359 2.24 9.27 -20.48
C TYR A 359 2.80 9.37 -19.06
N CYS A 360 2.86 8.23 -18.38
CA CYS A 360 3.32 8.12 -17.01
C CYS A 360 4.71 7.46 -17.00
N PRO A 361 5.75 8.09 -16.41
CA PRO A 361 7.05 7.46 -16.27
C PRO A 361 6.96 6.17 -15.46
N SER A 362 7.52 5.09 -15.99
CA SER A 362 7.68 3.81 -15.30
C SER A 362 9.03 3.17 -15.59
N SER A 363 9.51 2.39 -14.62
CA SER A 363 10.77 1.65 -14.71
C SER A 363 10.49 0.17 -14.58
N ILE A 364 10.71 -0.59 -15.65
CA ILE A 364 10.48 -2.03 -15.68
C ILE A 364 11.80 -2.72 -16.00
N GLN A 365 12.21 -3.64 -15.11
CA GLN A 365 13.49 -4.36 -15.22
C GLN A 365 14.72 -3.44 -15.39
N GLY A 366 14.65 -2.22 -14.85
CA GLY A 366 15.71 -1.22 -14.96
C GLY A 366 15.72 -0.40 -16.26
N GLN A 367 14.77 -0.65 -17.18
CA GLN A 367 14.54 0.19 -18.35
C GLN A 367 13.39 1.18 -18.11
N GLN A 368 13.58 2.42 -18.56
CA GLN A 368 12.54 3.44 -18.54
C GLN A 368 11.61 3.21 -19.73
N ILE A 369 10.45 2.63 -19.46
CA ILE A 369 9.42 2.38 -20.48
C ILE A 369 8.17 3.12 -19.98
N PRO A 370 7.64 4.11 -20.72
CA PRO A 370 6.48 4.86 -20.28
C PRO A 370 5.24 3.97 -20.29
N LEU A 371 4.40 4.13 -19.27
CA LEU A 371 3.03 3.64 -19.27
C LEU A 371 2.18 4.64 -20.03
N ARG A 372 1.51 4.18 -21.09
CA ARG A 372 0.53 4.93 -21.87
C ARG A 372 -0.87 4.54 -21.44
N ILE A 373 -1.73 5.50 -21.12
CA ILE A 373 -3.15 5.28 -20.83
C ILE A 373 -3.98 6.14 -21.78
N SER A 374 -4.85 5.54 -22.58
CA SER A 374 -5.74 6.30 -23.45
C SER A 374 -6.96 6.80 -22.68
N LEU A 375 -7.18 8.11 -22.71
CA LEU A 375 -8.33 8.75 -22.07
C LEU A 375 -9.65 8.48 -22.82
N ILE A 376 -9.57 8.07 -24.09
CA ILE A 376 -10.74 7.73 -24.91
C ILE A 376 -11.20 6.30 -24.61
N THR A 377 -10.29 5.34 -24.71
CA THR A 377 -10.64 3.91 -24.60
C THR A 377 -10.56 3.38 -23.18
N GLY A 378 -9.96 4.15 -22.26
CA GLY A 378 -9.61 3.69 -20.91
C GLY A 378 -8.62 2.53 -20.94
N ASP A 379 -7.80 2.41 -21.99
CA ASP A 379 -6.86 1.30 -22.15
C ASP A 379 -5.43 1.70 -21.76
N ALA A 380 -4.76 0.86 -20.99
CA ALA A 380 -3.40 1.06 -20.50
C ALA A 380 -2.44 0.04 -21.09
N ASN A 381 -1.33 0.50 -21.63
CA ASN A 381 -0.26 -0.35 -22.11
C ASN A 381 1.12 0.23 -21.82
N ILE A 382 2.10 -0.65 -21.81
CA ILE A 382 3.50 -0.36 -21.53
C ILE A 382 4.26 -0.76 -22.78
N SER A 383 4.65 0.21 -23.59
CA SER A 383 5.33 -0.04 -24.85
C SER A 383 6.58 0.81 -24.99
N ALA A 384 7.66 0.20 -25.51
CA ALA A 384 8.85 0.93 -25.88
C ALA A 384 8.63 1.55 -27.27
N GLU A 385 8.31 2.84 -27.32
CA GLU A 385 7.98 3.58 -28.56
C GLU A 385 9.06 3.48 -29.65
N SER A 386 10.30 3.12 -29.31
CA SER A 386 11.44 3.21 -30.23
C SER A 386 11.87 1.92 -30.94
N ALA A 387 11.23 0.75 -30.77
CA ALA A 387 11.79 -0.48 -31.38
C ALA A 387 10.86 -1.71 -31.46
N GLY A 388 9.65 -1.64 -32.05
CA GLY A 388 8.89 -2.85 -32.42
C GLY A 388 8.80 -3.95 -31.35
N GLY A 389 8.83 -3.55 -30.08
CA GLY A 389 9.06 -4.42 -28.93
C GLY A 389 7.76 -5.01 -28.40
N PRO A 390 7.83 -6.00 -27.49
CA PRO A 390 6.63 -6.55 -26.87
C PRO A 390 5.90 -5.46 -26.08
N THR A 391 4.58 -5.37 -26.29
CA THR A 391 3.70 -4.53 -25.48
C THR A 391 3.32 -5.31 -24.23
N PHE A 392 3.49 -4.69 -23.06
CA PHE A 392 3.06 -5.25 -21.78
C PHE A 392 1.80 -4.55 -21.29
N TYR A 393 1.04 -5.25 -20.45
CA TYR A 393 -0.17 -4.73 -19.83
C TYR A 393 -0.05 -4.85 -18.31
N PRO A 394 -0.52 -3.88 -17.50
CA PRO A 394 -0.64 -4.08 -16.06
C PRO A 394 -1.61 -5.23 -15.79
N ALA A 395 -1.55 -5.90 -14.63
CA ALA A 395 -2.50 -6.98 -14.31
C ALA A 395 -3.96 -6.50 -14.33
N SER A 396 -4.20 -5.32 -13.78
CA SER A 396 -5.47 -4.61 -13.84
C SER A 396 -5.26 -3.10 -13.67
N MET A 397 -6.28 -2.32 -14.02
CA MET A 397 -6.32 -0.88 -13.80
C MET A 397 -7.64 -0.48 -13.16
N SER A 398 -7.60 0.33 -12.11
CA SER A 398 -8.79 1.03 -11.61
C SER A 398 -8.72 2.52 -11.90
N TYR A 399 -9.86 3.11 -12.24
CA TYR A 399 -9.99 4.51 -12.65
C TYR A 399 -11.43 5.00 -12.46
N LEU A 400 -11.62 6.32 -12.55
CA LEU A 400 -12.93 6.96 -12.51
C LEU A 400 -13.34 7.36 -13.93
N THR A 401 -14.57 7.01 -14.31
CA THR A 401 -15.27 7.47 -15.51
C THR A 401 -16.37 8.45 -15.15
N ASN A 402 -17.05 9.03 -16.15
CA ASN A 402 -18.23 9.86 -15.90
C ASN A 402 -19.38 9.10 -15.24
N ASP A 403 -19.41 7.77 -15.41
CA ASP A 403 -20.45 6.89 -14.86
C ASP A 403 -20.06 6.31 -13.49
N GLY A 404 -18.81 6.52 -13.04
CA GLY A 404 -18.34 6.14 -11.70
C GLY A 404 -17.03 5.37 -11.69
N PHE A 405 -16.86 4.50 -10.70
CA PHE A 405 -15.66 3.69 -10.53
C PHE A 405 -15.66 2.48 -11.47
N GLU A 406 -14.55 2.25 -12.17
CA GLU A 406 -14.33 1.08 -13.02
C GLU A 406 -13.00 0.39 -12.72
N THR A 407 -13.01 -0.93 -12.88
CA THR A 407 -11.80 -1.77 -12.88
C THR A 407 -11.73 -2.55 -14.18
N ARG A 408 -10.61 -2.45 -14.89
CA ARG A 408 -10.31 -3.21 -16.10
C ARG A 408 -9.24 -4.26 -15.82
N SER A 409 -9.56 -5.52 -16.14
CA SER A 409 -8.60 -6.63 -16.04
C SER A 409 -7.91 -6.88 -17.37
N TYR A 410 -6.63 -7.21 -17.31
CA TYR A 410 -5.81 -7.55 -18.48
C TYR A 410 -5.30 -9.00 -18.43
N GLY A 411 -5.78 -9.82 -17.49
CA GLY A 411 -5.29 -11.18 -17.26
C GLY A 411 -5.32 -12.11 -18.48
N ASP A 412 -6.19 -11.83 -19.46
CA ASP A 412 -6.33 -12.60 -20.69
C ASP A 412 -5.38 -12.16 -21.81
N ARG A 413 -4.62 -11.07 -21.62
CA ARG A 413 -3.65 -10.58 -22.61
C ARG A 413 -2.35 -11.38 -22.56
N GLU A 414 -1.62 -11.39 -23.66
CA GLU A 414 -0.22 -11.82 -23.64
C GLU A 414 0.65 -10.75 -22.96
N ASN A 415 1.71 -11.16 -22.26
CA ASN A 415 2.69 -10.28 -21.60
C ASN A 415 2.10 -9.39 -20.49
N VAL A 416 1.38 -10.00 -19.54
CA VAL A 416 0.88 -9.31 -18.35
C VAL A 416 2.00 -9.08 -17.33
N TYR A 417 2.13 -7.83 -16.90
CA TYR A 417 3.00 -7.41 -15.81
C TYR A 417 2.30 -7.69 -14.46
N PRO A 418 3.02 -8.20 -13.43
CA PRO A 418 2.38 -8.70 -12.21
C PRO A 418 1.78 -7.62 -11.29
N LEU A 419 2.02 -6.33 -11.58
CA LEU A 419 1.45 -5.23 -10.83
C LEU A 419 0.25 -4.61 -11.55
N SER A 420 -0.67 -4.10 -10.75
CA SER A 420 -1.82 -3.31 -11.19
C SER A 420 -1.57 -1.82 -10.98
N ILE A 421 -2.44 -1.00 -11.56
CA ILE A 421 -2.35 0.45 -11.50
C ILE A 421 -3.67 1.07 -11.04
N VAL A 422 -3.57 2.12 -10.24
CA VAL A 422 -4.70 2.99 -9.87
C VAL A 422 -4.46 4.35 -10.50
N LEU A 423 -5.35 4.77 -11.39
CA LEU A 423 -5.31 6.10 -11.99
C LEU A 423 -6.07 7.08 -11.09
N VAL A 424 -5.34 8.05 -10.55
CA VAL A 424 -5.85 9.09 -9.66
C VAL A 424 -5.80 10.42 -10.38
N GLN A 425 -6.92 11.16 -10.33
CA GLN A 425 -7.01 12.52 -10.84
C GLN A 425 -6.86 13.50 -9.68
N GLU A 426 -5.89 14.42 -9.78
CA GLU A 426 -5.66 15.51 -8.84
C GLU A 426 -5.84 16.84 -9.57
N GLY A 427 -7.07 17.38 -9.53
CA GLY A 427 -7.45 18.58 -10.30
C GLY A 427 -7.32 18.34 -11.80
N SER A 428 -6.40 19.05 -12.47
CA SER A 428 -6.10 18.89 -13.90
C SER A 428 -4.93 17.94 -14.18
N SER A 429 -4.36 17.30 -13.15
CA SER A 429 -3.22 16.41 -13.27
C SER A 429 -3.59 14.97 -12.97
N PHE A 430 -2.82 14.03 -13.51
CA PHE A 430 -3.02 12.59 -13.28
C PHE A 430 -1.79 12.01 -12.60
N LYS A 431 -2.04 11.04 -11.73
CA LYS A 431 -1.04 10.26 -11.03
C LYS A 431 -1.41 8.79 -11.14
N VAL A 432 -0.42 7.94 -11.35
CA VAL A 432 -0.60 6.50 -11.30
C VAL A 432 0.04 5.96 -10.03
N ILE A 433 -0.70 5.12 -9.30
CA ILE A 433 -0.21 4.34 -8.18
C ILE A 433 -0.04 2.90 -8.63
N TRP A 434 1.18 2.38 -8.58
CA TRP A 434 1.45 0.96 -8.81
C TRP A 434 1.19 0.17 -7.53
N CYS A 435 0.46 -0.94 -7.64
CA CYS A 435 0.14 -1.78 -6.49
C CYS A 435 0.05 -3.26 -6.87
N HIS A 436 0.02 -4.13 -5.86
CA HIS A 436 -0.35 -5.52 -6.07
C HIS A 436 -1.82 -5.63 -6.51
N PRO A 437 -2.21 -6.63 -7.32
CA PRO A 437 -3.56 -6.75 -7.88
C PRO A 437 -4.67 -6.74 -6.82
N GLU A 438 -4.43 -7.29 -5.64
CA GLU A 438 -5.41 -7.38 -4.55
C GLU A 438 -5.76 -6.02 -3.95
N LEU A 439 -4.98 -4.97 -4.25
CA LEU A 439 -5.22 -3.62 -3.75
C LEU A 439 -5.94 -2.72 -4.76
N VAL A 440 -6.01 -3.11 -6.04
CA VAL A 440 -6.41 -2.21 -7.15
C VAL A 440 -7.82 -1.62 -6.96
N ASP A 441 -8.74 -2.41 -6.42
CA ASP A 441 -10.15 -2.07 -6.22
C ASP A 441 -10.60 -2.24 -4.76
N SER A 442 -9.64 -2.43 -3.86
CA SER A 442 -9.87 -2.55 -2.43
C SER A 442 -10.61 -1.35 -1.85
N MET A 443 -11.38 -1.55 -0.78
CA MET A 443 -12.06 -0.45 -0.07
C MET A 443 -11.08 0.64 0.36
N PHE A 444 -9.87 0.29 0.80
CA PHE A 444 -8.85 1.28 1.12
C PHE A 444 -8.50 2.13 -0.10
N THR A 445 -8.24 1.52 -1.27
CA THR A 445 -7.96 2.27 -2.51
C THR A 445 -9.14 3.14 -2.92
N ARG A 446 -10.35 2.60 -2.91
CA ARG A 446 -11.56 3.33 -3.30
C ARG A 446 -11.80 4.53 -2.39
N MET A 447 -11.67 4.37 -1.07
CA MET A 447 -11.79 5.46 -0.10
C MET A 447 -10.62 6.45 -0.22
N PHE A 448 -9.39 5.98 -0.08
CA PHE A 448 -8.22 6.84 0.10
C PHE A 448 -7.76 7.54 -1.18
N TYR A 449 -7.70 6.82 -2.30
CA TYR A 449 -7.19 7.36 -3.57
C TYR A 449 -8.28 7.86 -4.51
N LEU A 450 -9.50 7.31 -4.42
CA LEU A 450 -10.59 7.59 -5.37
C LEU A 450 -11.79 8.28 -4.72
N ASN A 451 -11.56 8.97 -3.59
CA ASN A 451 -12.53 9.79 -2.87
C ASN A 451 -13.85 9.07 -2.52
N GLY A 452 -13.84 7.74 -2.47
CA GLY A 452 -15.01 6.91 -2.18
C GLY A 452 -16.12 7.03 -3.21
N ILE A 453 -15.84 7.49 -4.44
CA ILE A 453 -16.85 7.67 -5.47
C ILE A 453 -17.52 6.32 -5.80
N GLY A 454 -18.85 6.35 -5.94
CA GLY A 454 -19.67 5.15 -6.15
C GLY A 454 -19.83 4.26 -4.91
N LEU A 455 -19.23 4.61 -3.76
CA LEU A 455 -19.51 3.92 -2.49
C LEU A 455 -20.85 4.38 -1.91
N ARG A 456 -21.60 3.45 -1.34
CA ARG A 456 -22.92 3.68 -0.76
C ARG A 456 -22.88 3.90 0.73
N TYR A 457 -22.06 3.13 1.43
CA TYR A 457 -22.04 3.06 2.88
C TYR A 457 -20.96 3.93 3.50
N PHE A 458 -19.84 4.19 2.82
CA PHE A 458 -18.78 5.05 3.35
C PHE A 458 -18.94 6.49 2.86
N LYS A 459 -19.44 7.40 3.70
CA LYS A 459 -19.69 8.80 3.35
C LYS A 459 -18.53 9.70 3.77
N PRO A 460 -18.02 10.58 2.88
CA PRO A 460 -16.96 11.50 3.27
C PRO A 460 -17.46 12.42 4.40
N PHE A 461 -16.69 12.50 5.49
CA PHE A 461 -17.01 13.33 6.65
C PHE A 461 -16.04 14.51 6.79
N SER A 462 -14.73 14.24 6.74
CA SER A 462 -13.69 15.27 6.82
C SER A 462 -12.40 14.75 6.20
N LYS A 463 -11.61 15.66 5.61
CA LYS A 463 -10.24 15.42 5.17
C LYS A 463 -9.33 16.47 5.77
N GLN A 464 -8.24 16.04 6.40
CA GLN A 464 -7.17 16.92 6.91
C GLN A 464 -5.85 16.49 6.30
N THR A 465 -5.03 17.45 5.89
CA THR A 465 -3.67 17.20 5.39
C THR A 465 -2.69 17.77 6.40
N SER A 466 -1.74 16.95 6.86
CA SER A 466 -0.72 17.38 7.79
C SER A 466 0.28 18.35 7.14
N VAL A 467 1.06 19.04 7.97
CA VAL A 467 2.12 19.95 7.48
C VAL A 467 3.21 19.26 6.64
N VAL A 468 3.31 17.93 6.73
CA VAL A 468 4.23 17.12 5.92
C VAL A 468 3.55 16.48 4.69
N GLY A 469 2.28 16.80 4.44
CA GLY A 469 1.52 16.33 3.28
C GLY A 469 0.82 14.98 3.47
N GLU A 470 0.71 14.49 4.70
CA GLU A 470 -0.01 13.24 4.98
C GLU A 470 -1.51 13.49 5.11
N ASP A 471 -2.29 12.80 4.29
CA ASP A 471 -3.75 12.87 4.34
C ASP A 471 -4.34 11.97 5.42
N ILE A 472 -5.36 12.48 6.11
CA ILE A 472 -6.20 11.77 7.08
C ILE A 472 -7.65 12.01 6.65
N ILE A 473 -8.33 10.95 6.24
CA ILE A 473 -9.70 10.99 5.71
C ILE A 473 -10.62 10.22 6.65
N ILE A 474 -11.69 10.88 7.07
CA ILE A 474 -12.73 10.31 7.92
C ILE A 474 -13.95 10.03 7.05
N TRP A 475 -14.47 8.81 7.18
CA TRP A 475 -15.68 8.32 6.56
C TRP A 475 -16.71 8.07 7.63
N LYS A 476 -17.92 8.60 7.48
CA LYS A 476 -19.06 8.22 8.30
C LYS A 476 -19.75 7.02 7.64
N VAL A 477 -19.99 5.95 8.39
CA VAL A 477 -20.69 4.78 7.86
C VAL A 477 -22.20 5.01 7.89
N ASP A 478 -22.81 5.04 6.71
CA ASP A 478 -24.25 5.00 6.49
C ASP A 478 -24.71 3.55 6.36
N TRP A 479 -25.27 3.01 7.45
CA TRP A 479 -25.73 1.62 7.51
C TRP A 479 -26.88 1.28 6.55
N GLU A 480 -27.56 2.28 5.99
CA GLU A 480 -28.67 2.06 5.04
C GLU A 480 -28.18 1.98 3.59
N GLY A 481 -27.06 2.65 3.24
CA GLY A 481 -26.44 2.57 1.92
C GLY A 481 -27.35 3.00 0.75
N LYS A 482 -28.26 3.96 0.98
CA LYS A 482 -29.30 4.31 0.00
C LYS A 482 -28.77 5.08 -1.21
N GLU A 483 -27.84 6.00 -0.97
CA GLU A 483 -27.31 6.90 -1.98
C GLU A 483 -25.85 6.58 -2.29
N GLU A 484 -25.41 6.75 -3.53
CA GLU A 484 -23.99 6.63 -3.91
C GLU A 484 -23.26 7.97 -3.74
N ASN A 485 -21.97 7.92 -3.43
CA ASN A 485 -21.13 9.11 -3.45
C ASN A 485 -20.96 9.59 -4.90
N ALA A 486 -21.44 10.80 -5.17
CA ALA A 486 -21.35 11.41 -6.49
C ALA A 486 -19.92 11.86 -6.82
N LEU A 487 -19.60 11.86 -8.11
CA LEU A 487 -18.44 12.56 -8.66
C LEU A 487 -18.56 14.06 -8.35
N PRO A 488 -17.55 14.70 -7.75
CA PRO A 488 -17.48 16.14 -7.68
C PRO A 488 -17.51 16.71 -9.11
N GLN A 489 -18.31 17.76 -9.36
CA GLN A 489 -18.42 18.39 -10.70
C GLN A 489 -17.08 18.86 -11.29
N GLN A 490 -16.01 18.94 -10.50
CA GLN A 490 -14.67 19.37 -10.90
C GLN A 490 -13.71 18.20 -11.25
N GLU A 491 -14.09 16.94 -10.96
CA GLU A 491 -13.30 15.73 -11.25
C GLU A 491 -13.82 14.96 -12.48
N GLN A 492 -14.82 15.50 -13.18
CA GLN A 492 -15.16 15.01 -14.50
C GLN A 492 -13.98 15.31 -15.43
N LEU A 493 -13.43 14.27 -16.08
CA LEU A 493 -12.47 14.42 -17.17
C LEU A 493 -12.99 15.55 -18.07
N PRO A 494 -12.16 16.56 -18.44
CA PRO A 494 -12.64 17.57 -19.35
C PRO A 494 -13.15 16.86 -20.59
N GLN A 495 -14.45 16.96 -20.84
CA GLN A 495 -14.98 16.73 -22.17
C GLN A 495 -14.33 17.82 -23.02
N GLN A 496 -13.16 17.52 -23.58
CA GLN A 496 -12.87 18.06 -24.88
C GLN A 496 -13.98 17.52 -25.75
N ASP A 497 -14.90 18.42 -26.11
CA ASP A 497 -15.80 18.24 -27.22
C ASP A 497 -14.93 17.72 -28.37
N VAL A 498 -15.02 16.41 -28.61
CA VAL A 498 -14.29 15.77 -29.71
C VAL A 498 -14.99 16.30 -30.93
N GLY A 499 -14.52 17.46 -31.41
CA GLY A 499 -14.94 18.01 -32.67
C GLY A 499 -14.84 16.90 -33.71
N GLU A 500 -15.82 16.86 -34.61
CA GLU A 500 -15.84 15.94 -35.74
C GLU A 500 -14.43 15.87 -36.38
N GLU A 501 -13.83 14.67 -36.39
CA GLU A 501 -12.56 14.40 -37.07
C GLU A 501 -12.82 13.48 -38.27
N ILE A 502 -12.15 13.75 -39.38
CA ILE A 502 -12.23 12.95 -40.61
C ILE A 502 -10.84 12.49 -41.03
N HIS A 503 -10.78 11.33 -41.67
CA HIS A 503 -9.58 10.83 -42.34
C HIS A 503 -9.72 11.04 -43.84
N ALA A 504 -8.93 11.95 -44.41
CA ALA A 504 -9.06 12.32 -45.82
C ALA A 504 -7.77 12.07 -46.60
N ARG A 505 -7.94 11.93 -47.91
CA ARG A 505 -6.84 11.96 -48.89
C ARG A 505 -7.08 13.07 -49.89
N HIS A 506 -6.02 13.66 -50.43
CA HIS A 506 -6.11 14.69 -51.44
C HIS A 506 -5.02 14.58 -52.51
N ILE A 507 -5.28 15.20 -53.66
CA ILE A 507 -4.35 15.37 -54.76
C ILE A 507 -4.41 16.84 -55.14
N LEU A 508 -3.36 17.60 -54.86
CA LEU A 508 -3.29 19.03 -55.14
C LEU A 508 -2.77 19.26 -56.56
N VAL A 509 -3.50 19.99 -57.41
CA VAL A 509 -3.05 20.31 -58.78
C VAL A 509 -3.13 21.81 -59.08
N ALA A 510 -2.48 22.24 -60.17
CA ALA A 510 -2.40 23.65 -60.49
C ALA A 510 -3.69 24.19 -61.13
N THR A 511 -4.41 23.34 -61.86
CA THR A 511 -5.57 23.74 -62.66
C THR A 511 -6.80 22.88 -62.38
N LYS A 512 -7.98 23.47 -62.56
CA LYS A 512 -9.26 22.78 -62.39
C LYS A 512 -9.42 21.64 -63.39
N GLU A 513 -8.89 21.82 -64.60
CA GLU A 513 -8.93 20.84 -65.68
C GLU A 513 -8.18 19.56 -65.29
N GLU A 514 -6.99 19.69 -64.69
CA GLU A 514 -6.23 18.54 -64.16
C GLU A 514 -7.01 17.79 -63.08
N ALA A 515 -7.66 18.52 -62.16
CA ALA A 515 -8.46 17.89 -61.10
C ALA A 515 -9.66 17.10 -61.68
N GLN A 516 -10.30 17.64 -62.72
CA GLN A 516 -11.41 16.97 -63.42
C GLN A 516 -10.95 15.71 -64.16
N GLU A 517 -9.78 15.74 -64.79
CA GLU A 517 -9.20 14.58 -65.46
C GLU A 517 -8.88 13.46 -64.45
N ILE A 518 -8.29 13.81 -63.30
CA ILE A 518 -7.97 12.86 -62.23
C ILE A 518 -9.24 12.24 -61.64
N ILE A 519 -10.30 13.04 -61.40
CA ILE A 519 -11.61 12.52 -60.96
C ILE A 519 -12.19 11.54 -61.99
N ALA A 520 -12.03 11.80 -63.30
CA ALA A 520 -12.49 10.87 -64.33
C ALA A 520 -11.70 9.55 -64.32
N LEU A 521 -10.40 9.58 -64.03
CA LEU A 521 -9.57 8.39 -63.86
C LEU A 521 -9.97 7.59 -62.62
N LEU A 522 -10.17 8.25 -61.48
CA LEU A 522 -10.62 7.62 -60.23
C LEU A 522 -11.99 6.95 -60.41
N ASN A 523 -12.94 7.61 -61.07
CA ASN A 523 -14.26 7.04 -61.38
C ASN A 523 -14.19 5.84 -62.35
N ASN A 524 -13.11 5.71 -63.12
CA ASN A 524 -12.84 4.55 -63.98
C ASN A 524 -12.07 3.44 -63.26
N GLY A 525 -11.79 3.57 -61.96
CA GLY A 525 -11.20 2.54 -61.11
C GLY A 525 -9.67 2.61 -60.97
N SER A 526 -9.04 3.73 -61.31
CA SER A 526 -7.61 3.97 -61.01
C SER A 526 -7.37 4.07 -59.50
N ASP A 527 -6.17 3.69 -59.05
CA ASP A 527 -5.78 3.77 -57.64
C ASP A 527 -5.47 5.21 -57.21
N PHE A 528 -5.99 5.62 -56.05
CA PHE A 528 -5.83 6.99 -55.56
C PHE A 528 -4.39 7.32 -55.18
N ALA A 529 -3.67 6.40 -54.55
CA ALA A 529 -2.32 6.63 -54.10
C ALA A 529 -1.33 6.70 -55.28
N GLU A 530 -1.55 5.90 -56.33
CA GLU A 530 -0.78 5.98 -57.57
C GLU A 530 -0.98 7.34 -58.27
N LEU A 531 -2.23 7.80 -58.43
CA LEU A 531 -2.53 9.10 -59.03
C LEU A 531 -2.02 10.28 -58.18
N ALA A 532 -2.10 10.18 -56.85
CA ALA A 532 -1.53 11.18 -55.95
C ALA A 532 -0.01 11.28 -56.12
N GLN A 533 0.67 10.15 -56.25
CA GLN A 533 2.11 10.12 -56.45
C GLN A 533 2.54 10.67 -57.81
N GLU A 534 1.72 10.48 -58.84
CA GLU A 534 2.01 10.94 -60.21
C GLU A 534 1.67 12.42 -60.43
N TYR A 535 0.54 12.90 -59.89
CA TYR A 535 -0.01 14.22 -60.23
C TYR A 535 0.02 15.26 -59.10
N SER A 536 0.11 14.86 -57.83
CA SER A 536 0.00 15.82 -56.72
C SER A 536 1.21 16.76 -56.63
N LEU A 537 0.94 18.04 -56.44
CA LEU A 537 1.95 19.09 -56.21
C LEU A 537 2.51 19.06 -54.79
N ASP A 538 1.83 18.42 -53.85
CA ASP A 538 2.32 18.10 -52.52
C ASP A 538 2.56 16.59 -52.34
N SER A 539 3.67 16.27 -51.70
CA SER A 539 4.31 14.95 -51.76
C SER A 539 4.08 14.09 -50.51
N ALA A 540 2.85 14.07 -50.00
CA ALA A 540 2.45 13.13 -48.95
C ALA A 540 2.33 11.69 -49.50
N GLU A 541 2.62 10.67 -48.69
CA GLU A 541 2.61 9.25 -49.10
C GLU A 541 1.22 8.83 -49.62
N GLY A 542 1.05 8.85 -50.95
CA GLY A 542 -0.23 8.48 -51.59
C GLY A 542 -1.37 9.49 -51.35
N GLY A 543 -1.06 10.74 -51.03
CA GLY A 543 -2.04 11.80 -50.77
C GLY A 543 -2.75 11.69 -49.42
N ASP A 544 -2.27 10.85 -48.50
CA ASP A 544 -2.91 10.62 -47.20
C ASP A 544 -2.60 11.73 -46.19
N LEU A 545 -3.65 12.35 -45.62
CA LEU A 545 -3.53 13.44 -44.65
C LEU A 545 -3.68 12.98 -43.20
N GLY A 546 -4.02 11.71 -42.96
CA GLY A 546 -4.36 11.23 -41.63
C GLY A 546 -5.68 11.82 -41.10
N TRP A 547 -5.88 11.70 -39.79
CA TRP A 547 -7.05 12.25 -39.10
C TRP A 547 -6.84 13.73 -38.77
N PHE A 548 -7.83 14.56 -39.05
CA PHE A 548 -7.85 15.96 -38.64
C PHE A 548 -9.25 16.44 -38.28
N GLY A 549 -9.31 17.38 -37.33
CA GLY A 549 -10.54 18.07 -36.92
C GLY A 549 -10.74 19.41 -37.63
N ARG A 550 -11.90 20.03 -37.39
CA ARG A 550 -12.23 21.37 -37.92
C ARG A 550 -11.24 22.44 -37.45
N GLY A 551 -10.88 23.37 -38.34
CA GLY A 551 -9.91 24.45 -38.12
C GLY A 551 -8.45 24.08 -38.40
N VAL A 552 -8.16 22.84 -38.83
CA VAL A 552 -6.79 22.39 -39.15
C VAL A 552 -6.43 22.66 -40.60
N MET A 553 -7.43 22.62 -41.51
CA MET A 553 -7.22 22.80 -42.95
C MET A 553 -7.75 24.15 -43.43
N VAL A 554 -7.41 24.52 -44.68
CA VAL A 554 -8.00 25.72 -45.30
C VAL A 554 -9.51 25.53 -45.47
N THR A 555 -10.29 26.57 -45.14
CA THR A 555 -11.75 26.49 -45.03
C THR A 555 -12.44 25.84 -46.23
N ALA A 556 -12.04 26.18 -47.46
CA ALA A 556 -12.65 25.61 -48.66
C ALA A 556 -12.44 24.09 -48.79
N PHE A 557 -11.23 23.60 -48.47
CA PHE A 557 -10.92 22.17 -48.45
C PHE A 557 -11.64 21.46 -47.31
N GLU A 558 -11.61 22.05 -46.13
CA GLU A 558 -12.25 21.51 -44.94
C GLU A 558 -13.76 21.34 -45.13
N ASP A 559 -14.45 22.38 -45.59
CA ASP A 559 -15.90 22.34 -45.83
C ASP A 559 -16.28 21.26 -46.84
N ALA A 560 -15.45 21.05 -47.87
CA ALA A 560 -15.66 19.99 -48.84
C ALA A 560 -15.41 18.60 -48.22
N ALA A 561 -14.31 18.42 -47.48
CA ALA A 561 -13.92 17.14 -46.90
C ALA A 561 -14.94 16.67 -45.83
N PHE A 562 -15.45 17.58 -45.01
CA PHE A 562 -16.47 17.28 -44.00
C PHE A 562 -17.89 17.08 -44.57
N ALA A 563 -18.12 17.38 -45.85
CA ALA A 563 -19.40 17.14 -46.52
C ALA A 563 -19.47 15.78 -47.23
N LEU A 564 -18.37 15.03 -47.29
CA LEU A 564 -18.27 13.73 -47.96
C LEU A 564 -18.63 12.58 -47.02
N GLU A 565 -19.26 11.55 -47.59
CA GLU A 565 -19.38 10.26 -46.94
C GLU A 565 -18.09 9.42 -47.12
N PRO A 566 -17.81 8.43 -46.24
CA PRO A 566 -16.64 7.57 -46.37
C PRO A 566 -16.53 6.90 -47.74
N GLY A 567 -15.45 7.17 -48.46
CA GLY A 567 -15.17 6.62 -49.80
C GLY A 567 -15.73 7.46 -50.96
N GLU A 568 -16.37 8.59 -50.69
CA GLU A 568 -16.81 9.54 -51.71
C GLU A 568 -15.66 10.42 -52.22
N ILE A 569 -15.74 10.85 -53.48
CA ILE A 569 -14.78 11.76 -54.12
C ILE A 569 -15.50 13.10 -54.34
N SER A 570 -14.90 14.20 -53.87
CA SER A 570 -15.48 15.54 -54.06
C SER A 570 -15.41 16.01 -55.51
N VAL A 571 -16.14 17.10 -55.79
CA VAL A 571 -15.83 17.96 -56.92
C VAL A 571 -14.47 18.66 -56.70
N PRO A 572 -13.80 19.20 -57.75
CA PRO A 572 -12.59 19.99 -57.57
C PRO A 572 -12.81 21.18 -56.64
N VAL A 573 -11.87 21.41 -55.72
CA VAL A 573 -12.01 22.40 -54.64
C VAL A 573 -10.93 23.47 -54.78
N GLU A 574 -11.34 24.69 -55.11
CA GLU A 574 -10.38 25.80 -55.23
C GLU A 574 -9.87 26.22 -53.86
N THR A 575 -8.56 26.24 -53.70
CA THR A 575 -7.88 26.76 -52.52
C THR A 575 -6.82 27.78 -52.90
N GLN A 576 -6.24 28.45 -51.91
CA GLN A 576 -5.09 29.33 -52.13
C GLN A 576 -3.81 28.61 -52.61
N PHE A 577 -3.78 27.28 -52.56
CA PHE A 577 -2.63 26.46 -52.93
C PHE A 577 -2.78 25.79 -54.30
N GLY A 578 -3.97 25.80 -54.88
CA GLY A 578 -4.30 25.04 -56.09
C GLY A 578 -5.74 24.49 -56.04
N TRP A 579 -5.98 23.46 -56.84
CA TRP A 579 -7.28 22.78 -57.00
C TRP A 579 -7.28 21.37 -56.43
#